data_AF-A0A0U5ALX2-F1
#
_entry.id   AF-A0A0U5ALX2-F1
#
_cell.length_a   1.000
_cell.length_b   1.000
_cell.length_c   1.000
_cell.angle_alpha   90.00
_cell.angle_beta   90.00
_cell.angle_gamma   90.00
#
_symmetry.space_group_name_H-M   'P 1'
#
loop_
_entity.id
_entity.type
_entity.pdbx_description
1 polymer ?
#
loop_
_entity_poly.entity_id
_entity_poly.type
_entity_poly.pdbx_seq_one_letter_code
_entity_poly.pdbx_strand_id
1 'polypeptide(L)'
;MNKEEKLKSINWEEPHWRAIREKVLDLNKRIEESREIEALLKGFDGGYIPAGPSGLITRGRDDVLPTGRNFYSLDPHRVPTKSAFEVGKRLAEKLIEKHLQEEGRYPENVAIFWMANDIMWADGEGMGQILWLFGVKPKWLSNGRVKGFEIISLDELKRPRIDVTIRVSGITRDNFPMCIELIDEALQAVASLDEPEEMNFVKKHALEILKTNGGDFRSATLRIFCSMPGVYQAGTQLAVYASAWKTEKDLAEVFLYWNGYAYGKGIWGEAKHKEFANILKTVDITYNKVVSDEYDLFGCCCYFGTHGGMTSAARYLSGKEVKTYYGDTRDPDHVEVRDLAEELRRVVRTKLLNPKWIEGMKRHGYKGAGDISKRVGRIYGWSATTKEVDSWIFDDIARTFLMNEENRNFFKENNPWALEEIARRLLEAWERGLWDPAEEVKEHLKKLYLEIEGWLEEGMGDLKGNFQGGSIDIITAEEVETWKEKMKNLLG
;
A
#
# COMPACT_ATOMS: atom_id res chain seq x y z
N MET A 1 7.56 13.50 36.61
CA MET A 1 8.43 14.47 35.94
C MET A 1 7.83 14.91 34.62
N ASN A 2 7.49 16.19 34.50
CA ASN A 2 7.08 16.78 33.23
C ASN A 2 8.29 16.86 32.26
N LYS A 3 8.04 17.20 30.98
CA LYS A 3 9.10 17.23 29.95
C LYS A 3 10.24 18.20 30.32
N GLU A 4 9.93 19.33 30.93
CA GLU A 4 10.92 20.34 31.32
C GLU A 4 11.82 19.87 32.46
N GLU A 5 11.25 19.19 33.46
CA GLU A 5 12.02 18.59 34.56
C GLU A 5 12.96 17.50 34.05
N LYS A 6 12.52 16.69 33.07
CA LYS A 6 13.40 15.72 32.39
C LYS A 6 14.57 16.40 31.70
N LEU A 7 14.32 17.46 30.92
CA LEU A 7 15.37 18.18 30.21
C LEU A 7 16.37 18.85 31.16
N LYS A 8 15.89 19.37 32.31
CA LYS A 8 16.75 19.95 33.35
C LYS A 8 17.61 18.93 34.10
N SER A 9 17.19 17.66 34.12
CA SER A 9 17.93 16.57 34.75
C SER A 9 19.07 15.99 33.90
N ILE A 10 19.14 16.36 32.61
CA ILE A 10 20.18 15.88 31.69
C ILE A 10 21.45 16.73 31.85
N ASN A 11 22.59 16.07 32.09
CA ASN A 11 23.89 16.71 32.05
C ASN A 11 24.39 16.83 30.60
N TRP A 12 24.11 17.97 29.97
CA TRP A 12 24.43 18.23 28.56
C TRP A 12 25.93 18.30 28.24
N GLU A 13 26.81 18.32 29.25
CA GLU A 13 28.26 18.31 29.07
C GLU A 13 28.83 16.88 28.99
N GLU A 14 28.07 15.85 29.35
CA GLU A 14 28.51 14.47 29.17
C GLU A 14 28.65 14.13 27.66
N PRO A 15 29.68 13.35 27.25
CA PRO A 15 29.98 13.13 25.83
C PRO A 15 28.80 12.66 24.98
N HIS A 16 27.97 11.74 25.51
CA HIS A 16 26.79 11.23 24.82
C HIS A 16 25.72 12.32 24.61
N TRP A 17 25.38 13.06 25.67
CA TRP A 17 24.37 14.12 25.61
C TRP A 17 24.82 15.32 24.81
N ARG A 18 26.11 15.65 24.86
CA ARG A 18 26.72 16.68 24.02
C ARG A 18 26.59 16.35 22.54
N ALA A 19 26.90 15.11 22.14
CA ALA A 19 26.76 14.67 20.74
C ALA A 19 25.30 14.74 20.26
N ILE A 20 24.34 14.35 21.11
CA ILE A 20 22.91 14.50 20.80
C ILE A 20 22.54 15.97 20.64
N ARG A 21 22.97 16.84 21.57
CA ARG A 21 22.69 18.28 21.53
C ARG A 21 23.23 18.92 20.25
N GLU A 22 24.48 18.63 19.91
CA GLU A 22 25.12 19.14 18.68
C GLU A 22 24.33 18.69 17.44
N LYS A 23 23.92 17.42 17.38
CA LYS A 23 23.07 16.92 16.30
C LYS A 23 21.71 17.62 16.23
N VAL A 24 21.04 17.84 17.36
CA VAL A 24 19.74 18.53 17.40
C VAL A 24 19.86 19.99 16.92
N LEU A 25 20.90 20.70 17.34
CA LEU A 25 21.14 22.09 16.91
C LEU A 25 21.45 22.17 15.41
N ASP A 26 22.25 21.23 14.90
CA ASP A 26 22.56 21.14 13.48
C ASP A 26 21.31 20.82 12.63
N LEU A 27 20.47 19.89 13.09
CA LEU A 27 19.18 19.61 12.44
C LEU A 27 18.26 20.83 12.41
N ASN A 28 18.13 21.55 13.54
CA ASN A 28 17.31 22.76 13.61
C ASN A 28 17.80 23.82 12.62
N LYS A 29 19.12 24.04 12.57
CA LYS A 29 19.75 24.94 11.61
C LYS A 29 19.43 24.53 10.16
N ARG A 30 19.62 23.25 9.80
CA ARG A 30 19.33 22.75 8.45
C ARG A 30 17.84 22.87 8.08
N ILE A 31 16.93 22.73 9.04
CA ILE A 31 15.49 23.00 8.82
C ILE A 31 15.28 24.49 8.54
N GLU A 32 15.82 25.38 9.36
CA GLU A 32 15.74 26.83 9.18
C GLU A 32 16.40 27.34 7.89
N GLU A 33 17.38 26.61 7.34
CA GLU A 33 18.05 26.88 6.06
C GLU A 33 17.26 26.46 4.83
N SER A 34 16.08 25.86 5.00
CA SER A 34 15.23 25.44 3.88
C SER A 34 14.71 26.66 3.10
N ARG A 35 14.81 26.62 1.77
CA ARG A 35 14.51 27.75 0.87
C ARG A 35 13.62 27.34 -0.30
N GLU A 36 12.44 26.80 0.00
CA GLU A 36 11.55 26.22 -1.02
C GLU A 36 11.01 27.24 -2.03
N ILE A 37 10.51 28.39 -1.56
CA ILE A 37 9.97 29.44 -2.44
C ILE A 37 11.09 30.09 -3.26
N GLU A 38 12.23 30.38 -2.65
CA GLU A 38 13.37 30.97 -3.37
C GLU A 38 13.92 30.01 -4.44
N ALA A 39 14.00 28.71 -4.13
CA ALA A 39 14.39 27.70 -5.11
C ALA A 39 13.39 27.63 -6.28
N LEU A 40 12.09 27.73 -6.01
CA LEU A 40 11.06 27.79 -7.06
C LEU A 40 11.26 29.02 -7.96
N LEU A 41 11.43 30.22 -7.37
CA LEU A 41 11.64 31.47 -8.12
C LEU A 41 12.93 31.40 -8.96
N LYS A 42 14.01 30.91 -8.38
CA LYS A 42 15.27 30.67 -9.10
C LYS A 42 15.09 29.72 -10.29
N GLY A 43 14.22 28.71 -10.15
CA GLY A 43 13.88 27.78 -11.22
C GLY A 43 13.16 28.47 -12.37
N PHE A 44 12.23 29.39 -12.07
CA PHE A 44 11.58 30.22 -13.10
C PHE A 44 12.55 31.16 -13.82
N ASP A 45 13.60 31.62 -13.14
CA ASP A 45 14.68 32.40 -13.74
C ASP A 45 15.66 31.54 -14.57
N GLY A 46 15.39 30.24 -14.76
CA GLY A 46 16.28 29.31 -15.47
C GLY A 46 17.57 29.00 -14.70
N GLY A 47 17.61 29.30 -13.41
CA GLY A 47 18.77 29.09 -12.56
C GLY A 47 18.96 27.63 -12.15
N TYR A 48 20.19 27.23 -11.86
CA TYR A 48 20.50 25.89 -11.36
C TYR A 48 19.99 25.68 -9.94
N ILE A 49 19.18 24.64 -9.75
CA ILE A 49 18.70 24.18 -8.44
C ILE A 49 19.61 23.05 -7.93
N PRO A 50 20.29 23.23 -6.78
CA PRO A 50 21.17 22.21 -6.23
C PRO A 50 20.47 20.87 -6.04
N ALA A 51 21.13 19.79 -6.45
CA ALA A 51 20.64 18.44 -6.23
C ALA A 51 20.82 18.01 -4.76
N GLY A 52 19.98 17.08 -4.30
CA GLY A 52 20.08 16.52 -2.95
C GLY A 52 19.44 15.15 -2.85
N PRO A 53 19.77 14.33 -1.83
CA PRO A 53 19.10 13.06 -1.64
C PRO A 53 17.64 13.25 -1.19
N SER A 54 16.81 12.23 -1.44
CA SER A 54 15.47 12.09 -0.84
C SER A 54 15.43 10.96 0.19
N GLY A 55 14.40 10.97 1.04
CA GLY A 55 14.22 9.99 2.12
C GLY A 55 13.35 10.52 3.26
N LEU A 56 13.21 9.72 4.32
CA LEU A 56 12.44 10.07 5.50
C LEU A 56 13.38 10.46 6.64
N ILE A 57 13.18 11.65 7.20
CA ILE A 57 14.00 12.14 8.33
C ILE A 57 13.84 11.20 9.53
N THR A 58 12.62 10.69 9.76
CA THR A 58 12.33 9.70 10.82
C THR A 58 13.04 8.37 10.64
N ARG A 59 13.57 8.09 9.45
CA ARG A 59 14.38 6.90 9.13
C ARG A 59 15.88 7.19 9.11
N GLY A 60 16.31 8.25 9.80
CA GLY A 60 17.72 8.61 9.94
C GLY A 60 18.32 9.25 8.70
N ARG A 61 17.51 9.63 7.70
CA ARG A 61 17.94 10.35 6.49
C ARG A 61 17.88 11.85 6.72
N ASP A 62 18.68 12.36 7.65
CA ASP A 62 18.78 13.80 7.88
C ASP A 62 19.60 14.52 6.80
N ASP A 63 20.33 13.78 5.97
CA ASP A 63 21.00 14.25 4.75
C ASP A 63 20.05 14.88 3.70
N VAL A 64 18.73 14.66 3.85
CA VAL A 64 17.68 15.25 3.01
C VAL A 64 17.41 16.72 3.32
N LEU A 65 17.91 17.25 4.44
CA LEU A 65 17.84 18.67 4.76
C LEU A 65 19.09 19.42 4.24
N PRO A 66 18.97 20.72 3.87
CA PRO A 66 17.74 21.52 3.80
C PRO A 66 16.81 21.14 2.62
N THR A 67 15.54 21.54 2.69
CA THR A 67 14.61 21.42 1.54
C THR A 67 14.76 22.60 0.56
N GLY A 68 14.05 22.56 -0.58
CA GLY A 68 14.29 23.47 -1.72
C GLY A 68 15.40 22.99 -2.66
N ARG A 69 15.62 21.67 -2.73
CA ARG A 69 16.60 21.02 -3.61
C ARG A 69 15.92 20.16 -4.67
N ASN A 70 16.61 19.99 -5.80
CA ASN A 70 16.19 19.06 -6.86
C ASN A 70 16.57 17.63 -6.45
N PHE A 71 15.66 16.95 -5.74
CA PHE A 71 16.01 15.70 -5.10
C PHE A 71 16.22 14.55 -6.11
N TYR A 72 17.10 13.62 -5.77
CA TYR A 72 17.25 12.32 -6.45
C TYR A 72 16.89 11.18 -5.49
N SER A 73 16.64 9.99 -6.03
CA SER A 73 16.36 8.78 -5.25
C SER A 73 17.67 8.17 -4.71
N LEU A 74 18.20 7.15 -5.39
CA LEU A 74 19.37 6.38 -4.98
C LEU A 74 19.96 5.59 -6.16
N ASP A 75 21.12 4.96 -5.95
CA ASP A 75 21.69 3.99 -6.90
C ASP A 75 20.93 2.65 -6.80
N PRO A 76 20.17 2.25 -7.84
CA PRO A 76 19.36 1.03 -7.81
C PRO A 76 20.21 -0.24 -7.66
N HIS A 77 21.50 -0.21 -7.98
CA HIS A 77 22.38 -1.36 -7.82
C HIS A 77 22.81 -1.62 -6.38
N ARG A 78 22.48 -0.74 -5.43
CA ARG A 78 22.83 -0.92 -4.00
C ARG A 78 21.68 -1.52 -3.18
N VAL A 79 20.59 -1.90 -3.84
CA VAL A 79 19.35 -2.37 -3.23
C VAL A 79 19.22 -3.90 -3.40
N PRO A 80 18.90 -4.67 -2.35
CA PRO A 80 18.76 -4.21 -0.98
C PRO A 80 20.13 -3.95 -0.33
N THR A 81 20.19 -3.01 0.61
CA THR A 81 21.40 -2.88 1.45
C THR A 81 21.49 -4.07 2.42
N LYS A 82 22.69 -4.31 2.99
CA LYS A 82 22.88 -5.39 3.99
C LYS A 82 21.95 -5.23 5.20
N SER A 83 21.83 -4.01 5.71
CA SER A 83 20.97 -3.70 6.87
C SER A 83 19.49 -3.89 6.52
N ALA A 84 19.06 -3.42 5.34
CA ALA A 84 17.69 -3.61 4.87
C ALA A 84 17.35 -5.10 4.67
N PHE A 85 18.31 -5.91 4.18
CA PHE A 85 18.13 -7.36 4.07
C PHE A 85 17.88 -8.02 5.43
N GLU A 86 18.60 -7.62 6.49
CA GLU A 86 18.38 -8.19 7.82
C GLU A 86 17.01 -7.82 8.40
N VAL A 87 16.52 -6.60 8.15
CA VAL A 87 15.16 -6.20 8.51
C VAL A 87 14.13 -7.01 7.71
N GLY A 88 14.34 -7.18 6.41
CA GLY A 88 13.50 -7.99 5.53
C GLY A 88 13.43 -9.46 5.94
N LYS A 89 14.56 -10.04 6.34
CA LYS A 89 14.65 -11.39 6.92
C LYS A 89 13.78 -11.51 8.17
N ARG A 90 13.93 -10.60 9.13
CA ARG A 90 13.13 -10.60 10.37
C ARG A 90 11.63 -10.45 10.08
N LEU A 91 11.26 -9.61 9.11
CA LEU A 91 9.86 -9.50 8.65
C LEU A 91 9.31 -10.82 8.08
N ALA A 92 10.09 -11.49 7.22
CA ALA A 92 9.69 -12.76 6.63
C ALA A 92 9.54 -13.86 7.70
N GLU A 93 10.45 -13.92 8.67
CA GLU A 93 10.36 -14.84 9.81
C GLU A 93 9.13 -14.57 10.66
N LYS A 94 8.84 -13.30 10.99
CA LYS A 94 7.64 -12.91 11.74
C LYS A 94 6.33 -13.21 11.00
N LEU A 95 6.31 -13.00 9.68
CA LEU A 95 5.16 -13.33 8.84
C LEU A 95 4.87 -14.84 8.86
N ILE A 96 5.91 -15.66 8.70
CA ILE A 96 5.79 -17.12 8.74
C ILE A 96 5.36 -17.58 10.13
N GLU A 97 5.98 -17.04 11.19
CA GLU A 97 5.66 -17.36 12.58
C GLU A 97 4.18 -17.08 12.89
N LYS A 98 3.67 -15.89 12.54
CA LYS A 98 2.26 -15.53 12.75
C LYS A 98 1.32 -16.49 12.03
N HIS A 99 1.57 -16.78 10.75
CA HIS A 99 0.73 -17.72 10.01
C HIS A 99 0.76 -19.13 10.61
N LEU A 100 1.94 -19.60 11.04
CA LEU A 100 2.08 -20.92 11.66
C LEU A 100 1.34 -21.00 12.99
N GLN A 101 1.34 -19.92 13.78
CA GLN A 101 0.59 -19.83 15.03
C GLN A 101 -0.93 -19.84 14.82
N GLU A 102 -1.42 -19.17 13.78
CA GLU A 102 -2.86 -19.06 13.50
C GLU A 102 -3.43 -20.27 12.75
N GLU A 103 -2.71 -20.75 11.75
CA GLU A 103 -3.21 -21.76 10.80
C GLU A 103 -2.57 -23.15 11.00
N GLY A 104 -1.60 -23.28 11.90
CA GLY A 104 -0.93 -24.55 12.20
C GLY A 104 -0.08 -25.11 11.07
N ARG A 105 0.14 -24.35 9.99
CA ARG A 105 0.92 -24.74 8.81
C ARG A 105 1.72 -23.56 8.24
N TYR A 106 2.76 -23.86 7.47
CA TYR A 106 3.43 -22.84 6.65
C TYR A 106 2.48 -22.30 5.58
N PRO A 107 2.54 -20.99 5.26
CA PRO A 107 1.86 -20.47 4.08
C PRO A 107 2.57 -21.01 2.83
N GLU A 108 1.83 -21.45 1.82
CA GLU A 108 2.45 -21.93 0.59
C GLU A 108 2.82 -20.79 -0.35
N ASN A 109 2.01 -19.72 -0.39
CA ASN A 109 2.24 -18.55 -1.23
C ASN A 109 1.85 -17.24 -0.51
N VAL A 110 2.76 -16.27 -0.54
CA VAL A 110 2.56 -14.91 -0.03
C VAL A 110 2.46 -13.92 -1.19
N ALA A 111 1.29 -13.31 -1.37
CA ALA A 111 1.07 -12.25 -2.34
C ALA A 111 1.47 -10.88 -1.78
N ILE A 112 2.47 -10.23 -2.38
CA ILE A 112 3.08 -8.99 -1.88
C ILE A 112 2.84 -7.86 -2.87
N PHE A 113 2.31 -6.74 -2.38
CA PHE A 113 2.32 -5.48 -3.14
C PHE A 113 3.67 -4.77 -2.94
N TRP A 114 4.56 -4.86 -3.93
CA TRP A 114 5.91 -4.31 -3.83
C TRP A 114 6.04 -2.94 -4.50
N MET A 115 6.24 -1.91 -3.69
CA MET A 115 6.19 -0.52 -4.08
C MET A 115 7.57 0.15 -4.07
N ALA A 116 7.74 1.18 -4.89
CA ALA A 116 9.00 1.92 -5.00
C ALA A 116 9.43 2.60 -3.69
N ASN A 117 8.49 2.88 -2.78
CA ASN A 117 8.81 3.42 -1.46
C ASN A 117 9.59 2.42 -0.59
N ASP A 118 9.44 1.10 -0.79
CA ASP A 118 10.27 0.11 -0.14
C ASP A 118 11.75 0.31 -0.48
N ILE A 119 12.01 0.56 -1.76
CA ILE A 119 13.35 0.82 -2.27
C ILE A 119 13.82 2.20 -1.83
N MET A 120 13.03 3.24 -2.07
CA MET A 120 13.43 4.64 -1.89
C MET A 120 13.47 5.10 -0.42
N TRP A 121 12.62 4.54 0.46
CA TRP A 121 12.51 4.99 1.86
C TRP A 121 13.10 3.99 2.85
N ALA A 122 13.23 2.73 2.46
CA ALA A 122 13.66 1.64 3.33
C ALA A 122 14.81 0.81 2.74
N ASP A 123 15.49 1.32 1.71
CA ASP A 123 16.71 0.72 1.14
C ASP A 123 16.56 -0.76 0.71
N GLY A 124 15.33 -1.21 0.42
CA GLY A 124 15.00 -2.56 -0.05
C GLY A 124 14.66 -3.58 1.04
N GLU A 125 14.08 -3.19 2.17
CA GLU A 125 13.62 -4.14 3.21
C GLU A 125 12.65 -5.20 2.67
N GLY A 126 11.67 -4.80 1.87
CA GLY A 126 10.68 -5.67 1.24
C GLY A 126 11.29 -6.55 0.16
N MET A 127 12.27 -6.05 -0.58
CA MET A 127 13.09 -6.89 -1.46
C MET A 127 13.84 -7.97 -0.69
N GLY A 128 14.40 -7.62 0.47
CA GLY A 128 15.04 -8.59 1.37
C GLY A 128 14.05 -9.61 1.93
N GLN A 129 12.85 -9.17 2.29
CA GLN A 129 11.76 -10.04 2.74
C GLN A 129 11.37 -11.06 1.66
N ILE A 130 11.15 -10.59 0.43
CA ILE A 130 10.83 -11.42 -0.73
C ILE A 130 11.90 -12.50 -0.94
N LEU A 131 13.17 -12.11 -1.00
CA LEU A 131 14.29 -13.04 -1.20
C LEU A 131 14.37 -14.08 -0.07
N TRP A 132 14.18 -13.65 1.19
CA TRP A 132 14.23 -14.57 2.32
C TRP A 132 13.09 -15.59 2.28
N LEU A 133 11.86 -15.21 1.91
CA LEU A 133 10.71 -16.11 1.85
C LEU A 133 11.00 -17.38 1.03
N PHE A 134 11.56 -17.24 -0.17
CA PHE A 134 11.96 -18.39 -0.99
C PHE A 134 13.41 -18.87 -0.78
N GLY A 135 14.09 -18.36 0.24
CA GLY A 135 15.36 -18.91 0.74
C GLY A 135 16.59 -18.49 -0.07
N VAL A 136 16.68 -17.20 -0.40
CA VAL A 136 17.80 -16.59 -1.13
C VAL A 136 18.35 -15.40 -0.35
N LYS A 137 19.68 -15.20 -0.42
CA LYS A 137 20.36 -13.99 0.08
C LYS A 137 21.09 -13.26 -1.06
N PRO A 138 21.09 -11.92 -1.10
CA PRO A 138 21.89 -11.16 -2.06
C PRO A 138 23.40 -11.40 -1.86
N LYS A 139 24.17 -11.24 -2.94
CA LYS A 139 25.63 -11.15 -2.90
C LYS A 139 26.06 -9.71 -3.18
N TRP A 140 26.80 -9.12 -2.25
CA TRP A 140 27.31 -7.75 -2.38
C TRP A 140 28.79 -7.72 -2.75
N LEU A 141 29.17 -6.74 -3.57
CA LEU A 141 30.55 -6.31 -3.76
C LEU A 141 31.05 -5.53 -2.54
N SER A 142 32.37 -5.31 -2.46
CA SER A 142 32.99 -4.50 -1.41
C SER A 142 32.46 -3.06 -1.35
N ASN A 143 32.01 -2.51 -2.48
CA ASN A 143 31.39 -1.18 -2.56
C ASN A 143 29.89 -1.16 -2.23
N GLY A 144 29.31 -2.30 -1.81
CA GLY A 144 27.90 -2.41 -1.44
C GLY A 144 26.92 -2.58 -2.59
N ARG A 145 27.37 -2.64 -3.85
CA ARG A 145 26.49 -2.99 -4.97
C ARG A 145 26.16 -4.48 -4.97
N VAL A 146 24.93 -4.83 -5.30
CA VAL A 146 24.47 -6.20 -5.48
C VAL A 146 25.00 -6.75 -6.80
N LYS A 147 25.70 -7.87 -6.74
CA LYS A 147 26.28 -8.59 -7.89
C LYS A 147 25.39 -9.73 -8.37
N GLY A 148 24.55 -10.26 -7.50
CA GLY A 148 23.75 -11.46 -7.73
C GLY A 148 23.20 -11.99 -6.42
N PHE A 149 23.03 -13.31 -6.34
CA PHE A 149 22.42 -13.96 -5.19
C PHE A 149 23.07 -15.31 -4.85
N GLU A 150 22.71 -15.84 -3.68
CA GLU A 150 23.05 -17.17 -3.19
C GLU A 150 21.78 -17.86 -2.72
N ILE A 151 21.58 -19.09 -3.15
CA ILE A 151 20.51 -19.95 -2.64
C ILE A 151 20.97 -20.54 -1.32
N ILE A 152 20.16 -20.36 -0.28
CA ILE A 152 20.37 -20.94 1.05
C ILE A 152 19.91 -22.40 0.99
N SER A 153 20.71 -23.35 1.47
CA SER A 153 20.32 -24.77 1.49
C SER A 153 19.16 -25.01 2.44
N LEU A 154 18.37 -26.08 2.23
CA LEU A 154 17.28 -26.43 3.15
C LEU A 154 17.78 -26.73 4.58
N ASP A 155 19.01 -27.25 4.72
CA ASP A 155 19.63 -27.51 6.03
C ASP A 155 19.88 -26.22 6.83
N GLU A 156 20.26 -25.13 6.14
CA GLU A 156 20.43 -23.81 6.75
C GLU A 156 19.07 -23.11 6.93
N LEU A 157 18.17 -23.24 5.95
CA LEU A 157 16.85 -22.58 5.95
C LEU A 157 15.89 -23.15 7.00
N LYS A 158 15.94 -24.47 7.25
CA LYS A 158 15.15 -25.22 8.26
C LYS A 158 13.62 -25.09 8.14
N ARG A 159 13.13 -24.73 6.96
CA ARG A 159 11.70 -24.64 6.62
C ARG A 159 11.52 -24.80 5.11
N PRO A 160 10.29 -25.01 4.64
CA PRO A 160 10.00 -24.93 3.21
C PRO A 160 10.35 -23.55 2.62
N ARG A 161 10.67 -23.53 1.32
CA ARG A 161 10.71 -22.30 0.53
C ARG A 161 9.28 -21.88 0.23
N ILE A 162 8.95 -20.68 0.67
CA ILE A 162 7.61 -20.10 0.52
C ILE A 162 7.53 -19.46 -0.87
N ASP A 163 6.49 -19.78 -1.64
CA ASP A 163 6.25 -19.13 -2.93
C ASP A 163 5.80 -17.68 -2.73
N VAL A 164 6.02 -16.84 -3.73
CA VAL A 164 5.67 -15.42 -3.66
C VAL A 164 5.00 -14.98 -4.94
N THR A 165 3.87 -14.27 -4.81
CA THR A 165 3.21 -13.60 -5.93
C THR A 165 3.41 -12.11 -5.77
N ILE A 166 4.12 -11.48 -6.69
CA ILE A 166 4.56 -10.10 -6.52
C ILE A 166 3.79 -9.23 -7.49
N ARG A 167 2.94 -8.36 -6.95
CA ARG A 167 2.42 -7.24 -7.72
C ARG A 167 3.36 -6.05 -7.50
N VAL A 168 4.21 -5.73 -8.48
CA VAL A 168 5.12 -4.56 -8.40
C VAL A 168 4.40 -3.30 -8.81
N SER A 169 4.59 -2.15 -8.15
CA SER A 169 3.97 -0.91 -8.64
C SER A 169 4.55 -0.47 -9.99
N GLY A 170 3.80 0.32 -10.78
CA GLY A 170 4.29 0.86 -12.04
C GLY A 170 5.53 1.76 -11.87
N ILE A 171 5.64 2.46 -10.74
CA ILE A 171 6.84 3.24 -10.40
C ILE A 171 8.03 2.31 -10.16
N THR A 172 7.82 1.17 -9.48
CA THR A 172 8.86 0.15 -9.29
C THR A 172 9.33 -0.42 -10.63
N ARG A 173 8.38 -0.78 -11.51
CA ARG A 173 8.65 -1.25 -12.87
C ARG A 173 9.54 -0.27 -13.64
N ASP A 174 9.19 1.01 -13.65
CA ASP A 174 9.87 1.99 -14.50
C ASP A 174 11.27 2.37 -13.97
N ASN A 175 11.44 2.42 -12.64
CA ASN A 175 12.65 2.98 -12.03
C ASN A 175 13.64 1.92 -11.51
N PHE A 176 13.18 0.68 -11.27
CA PHE A 176 14.00 -0.38 -10.66
C PHE A 176 13.92 -1.72 -11.41
N PRO A 177 14.06 -1.74 -12.75
CA PRO A 177 13.96 -2.98 -13.53
C PRO A 177 14.99 -4.03 -13.10
N MET A 178 16.21 -3.61 -12.77
CA MET A 178 17.26 -4.53 -12.30
C MET A 178 16.87 -5.29 -11.04
N CYS A 179 16.10 -4.67 -10.14
CA CYS A 179 15.64 -5.33 -8.92
C CYS A 179 14.57 -6.39 -9.23
N ILE A 180 13.68 -6.10 -10.19
CA ILE A 180 12.68 -7.04 -10.70
C ILE A 180 13.34 -8.24 -11.36
N GLU A 181 14.30 -7.99 -12.25
CA GLU A 181 15.06 -9.05 -12.93
C GLU A 181 15.81 -9.94 -11.93
N LEU A 182 16.47 -9.36 -10.92
CA LEU A 182 17.19 -10.14 -9.91
C LEU A 182 16.28 -11.10 -9.13
N ILE A 183 15.08 -10.63 -8.74
CA ILE A 183 14.10 -11.47 -8.02
C ILE A 183 13.59 -12.59 -8.93
N ASP A 184 13.24 -12.28 -10.18
CA ASP A 184 12.76 -13.27 -11.14
C ASP A 184 13.84 -14.31 -11.47
N GLU A 185 15.11 -13.90 -11.64
CA GLU A 185 16.24 -14.83 -11.81
C GLU A 185 16.40 -15.77 -10.61
N ALA A 186 16.30 -15.23 -9.40
CA ALA A 186 16.42 -16.03 -8.18
C ALA A 186 15.23 -17.00 -8.01
N LEU A 187 14.02 -16.57 -8.35
CA LEU A 187 12.82 -17.42 -8.33
C LEU A 187 12.92 -18.57 -9.33
N GLN A 188 13.35 -18.28 -10.56
CA GLN A 188 13.56 -19.32 -11.57
C GLN A 188 14.61 -20.34 -11.11
N ALA A 189 15.72 -19.86 -10.54
CA ALA A 189 16.77 -20.74 -10.03
C ALA A 189 16.25 -21.64 -8.89
N VAL A 190 15.43 -21.09 -7.98
CA VAL A 190 14.80 -21.84 -6.88
C VAL A 190 13.76 -22.85 -7.37
N ALA A 191 12.96 -22.48 -8.36
CA ALA A 191 11.96 -23.38 -8.95
C ALA A 191 12.59 -24.61 -9.62
N SER A 192 13.82 -24.49 -10.13
CA SER A 192 14.55 -25.56 -10.81
C SER A 192 15.37 -26.47 -9.88
N LEU A 193 15.37 -26.23 -8.56
CA LEU A 193 16.14 -27.05 -7.62
C LEU A 193 15.60 -28.48 -7.54
N ASP A 194 16.51 -29.44 -7.35
CA ASP A 194 16.15 -30.82 -7.06
C ASP A 194 15.78 -31.02 -5.58
N GLU A 195 14.68 -30.38 -5.17
CA GLU A 195 14.11 -30.47 -3.83
C GLU A 195 12.71 -31.08 -3.88
N PRO A 196 12.23 -31.73 -2.79
CA PRO A 196 10.86 -32.20 -2.66
C PRO A 196 9.85 -31.04 -2.75
N GLU A 197 8.68 -31.28 -3.36
CA GLU A 197 7.62 -30.27 -3.54
C GLU A 197 7.09 -29.74 -2.19
N GLU A 198 7.07 -30.57 -1.15
CA GLU A 198 6.64 -30.22 0.21
C GLU A 198 7.62 -29.27 0.93
N MET A 199 8.87 -29.17 0.44
CA MET A 199 9.89 -28.28 0.96
C MET A 199 10.20 -27.10 0.03
N ASN A 200 9.59 -27.07 -1.16
CA ASN A 200 9.79 -26.01 -2.14
C ASN A 200 8.46 -25.70 -2.86
N PHE A 201 7.69 -24.79 -2.26
CA PHE A 201 6.38 -24.41 -2.79
C PHE A 201 6.48 -23.65 -4.12
N VAL A 202 7.60 -22.98 -4.40
CA VAL A 202 7.86 -22.36 -5.71
C VAL A 202 7.86 -23.43 -6.80
N LYS A 203 8.59 -24.53 -6.58
CA LYS A 203 8.65 -25.68 -7.50
C LYS A 203 7.30 -26.39 -7.58
N LYS A 204 6.68 -26.68 -6.43
CA LYS A 204 5.34 -27.32 -6.36
C LYS A 204 4.34 -26.61 -7.27
N HIS A 205 4.14 -25.31 -7.05
CA HIS A 205 3.16 -24.55 -7.83
C HIS A 205 3.57 -24.41 -9.30
N ALA A 206 4.87 -24.27 -9.62
CA ALA A 206 5.31 -24.25 -11.02
C ALA A 206 4.97 -25.57 -11.75
N LEU A 207 5.19 -26.72 -11.10
CA LEU A 207 4.85 -28.03 -11.66
C LEU A 207 3.33 -28.23 -11.78
N GLU A 208 2.55 -27.77 -10.81
CA GLU A 208 1.08 -27.77 -10.89
C GLU A 208 0.57 -26.92 -12.06
N ILE A 209 1.10 -25.70 -12.22
CA ILE A 209 0.74 -24.81 -13.35
C ILE A 209 1.07 -25.46 -14.69
N LEU A 210 2.23 -26.11 -14.82
CA LEU A 210 2.60 -26.87 -16.03
C LEU A 210 1.63 -28.00 -16.32
N LYS A 211 1.22 -28.75 -15.29
CA LYS A 211 0.25 -29.85 -15.43
C LYS A 211 -1.12 -29.34 -15.87
N THR A 212 -1.59 -28.22 -15.33
CA THR A 212 -2.93 -27.69 -15.59
C THR A 212 -3.04 -26.91 -16.91
N ASN A 213 -2.06 -26.07 -17.23
CA ASN A 213 -2.14 -25.17 -18.39
C ASN A 213 -1.29 -25.61 -19.59
N GLY A 214 -0.40 -26.58 -19.40
CA GLY A 214 0.70 -26.81 -20.34
C GLY A 214 1.67 -25.63 -20.37
N GLY A 215 2.34 -25.45 -21.51
CA GLY A 215 3.31 -24.37 -21.72
C GLY A 215 4.72 -24.74 -21.32
N ASP A 216 5.58 -23.73 -21.27
CA ASP A 216 6.99 -23.88 -20.90
C ASP A 216 7.23 -23.59 -19.42
N PHE A 217 8.37 -24.06 -18.92
CA PHE A 217 8.79 -23.82 -17.54
C PHE A 217 8.88 -22.32 -17.21
N ARG A 218 9.17 -21.48 -18.21
CA ARG A 218 9.22 -20.03 -18.04
C ARG A 218 7.85 -19.45 -17.69
N SER A 219 6.79 -19.83 -18.39
CA SER A 219 5.43 -19.36 -18.14
C SER A 219 4.91 -19.83 -16.78
N ALA A 220 5.29 -21.03 -16.35
CA ALA A 220 4.89 -21.58 -15.06
C ALA A 220 5.60 -20.96 -13.84
N THR A 221 6.75 -20.33 -14.06
CA THR A 221 7.54 -19.64 -13.02
C THR A 221 7.28 -18.13 -12.97
N LEU A 222 6.31 -17.62 -13.73
CA LEU A 222 5.91 -16.22 -13.64
C LEU A 222 5.31 -15.93 -12.26
N ARG A 223 5.92 -14.99 -11.54
CA ARG A 223 5.50 -14.53 -10.22
C ARG A 223 5.40 -13.02 -10.09
N ILE A 224 6.00 -12.27 -11.01
CA ILE A 224 6.02 -10.81 -10.96
C ILE A 224 5.06 -10.25 -12.00
N PHE A 225 4.06 -9.52 -11.52
CA PHE A 225 2.99 -8.96 -12.34
C PHE A 225 2.85 -7.47 -12.10
N CYS A 226 2.43 -6.73 -13.13
CA CYS A 226 2.15 -5.31 -13.04
C CYS A 226 1.08 -4.86 -14.07
N SER A 227 0.75 -3.57 -14.05
CA SER A 227 -0.02 -2.92 -15.11
C SER A 227 0.68 -3.07 -16.45
N MET A 228 -0.10 -2.98 -17.53
CA MET A 228 0.41 -2.83 -18.90
C MET A 228 1.52 -1.75 -18.97
N PRO A 229 2.56 -1.90 -19.82
CA PRO A 229 3.56 -0.87 -20.02
C PRO A 229 2.94 0.50 -20.32
N GLY A 230 3.46 1.56 -19.70
CA GLY A 230 2.93 2.93 -19.81
C GLY A 230 1.66 3.21 -18.98
N VAL A 231 1.09 2.20 -18.33
CA VAL A 231 -0.09 2.32 -17.46
C VAL A 231 0.29 2.17 -15.99
N TYR A 232 -0.48 2.82 -15.11
CA TYR A 232 -0.32 2.83 -13.66
C TYR A 232 -1.62 2.49 -12.93
N GLN A 233 -1.50 2.22 -11.63
CA GLN A 233 -2.58 1.79 -10.73
C GLN A 233 -3.17 0.42 -11.09
N ALA A 234 -4.16 -0.03 -10.31
CA ALA A 234 -4.68 -1.39 -10.36
C ALA A 234 -6.11 -1.51 -10.94
N GLY A 235 -6.70 -0.42 -11.42
CA GLY A 235 -8.10 -0.36 -11.88
C GLY A 235 -9.14 -0.41 -10.76
N THR A 236 -8.96 -1.26 -9.75
CA THR A 236 -9.93 -1.48 -8.65
C THR A 236 -10.31 -0.20 -7.93
N GLN A 237 -9.37 0.70 -7.66
CA GLN A 237 -9.67 1.99 -7.02
C GLN A 237 -10.51 2.92 -7.91
N LEU A 238 -10.40 2.83 -9.24
CA LEU A 238 -11.26 3.60 -10.14
C LEU A 238 -12.69 3.05 -10.10
N ALA A 239 -12.85 1.72 -10.14
CA ALA A 239 -14.16 1.08 -10.01
C ALA A 239 -14.85 1.42 -8.68
N VAL A 240 -14.09 1.39 -7.58
CA VAL A 240 -14.59 1.76 -6.24
C VAL A 240 -15.03 3.23 -6.20
N TYR A 241 -14.21 4.17 -6.69
CA TYR A 241 -14.56 5.59 -6.61
C TYR A 241 -15.68 5.99 -7.56
N ALA A 242 -15.78 5.34 -8.72
CA ALA A 242 -16.88 5.50 -9.66
C ALA A 242 -18.15 4.74 -9.21
N SER A 243 -18.09 3.97 -8.12
CA SER A 243 -19.17 3.08 -7.68
C SER A 243 -19.63 2.07 -8.74
N ALA A 244 -18.79 1.83 -9.75
CA ALA A 244 -19.06 1.02 -10.93
C ALA A 244 -18.75 -0.46 -10.67
N TRP A 245 -19.39 -1.03 -9.66
CA TRP A 245 -19.28 -2.44 -9.27
C TRP A 245 -20.52 -2.86 -8.49
N LYS A 246 -20.88 -4.14 -8.52
CA LYS A 246 -22.01 -4.71 -7.74
C LYS A 246 -21.52 -5.75 -6.73
N THR A 247 -20.55 -6.55 -7.12
CA THR A 247 -20.07 -7.70 -6.35
C THR A 247 -18.56 -7.73 -6.22
N GLU A 248 -18.05 -8.53 -5.28
CA GLU A 248 -16.62 -8.78 -5.13
C GLU A 248 -15.98 -9.36 -6.41
N LYS A 249 -16.74 -10.14 -7.18
CA LYS A 249 -16.32 -10.66 -8.48
C LYS A 249 -15.95 -9.54 -9.45
N ASP A 250 -16.72 -8.45 -9.51
CA ASP A 250 -16.46 -7.34 -10.43
C ASP A 250 -15.09 -6.69 -10.11
N LEU A 251 -14.80 -6.49 -8.82
CA LEU A 251 -13.53 -5.92 -8.37
C LEU A 251 -12.35 -6.86 -8.65
N ALA A 252 -12.53 -8.16 -8.46
CA ALA A 252 -11.55 -9.18 -8.80
C ALA A 252 -11.25 -9.22 -10.31
N GLU A 253 -12.29 -9.15 -11.15
CA GLU A 253 -12.16 -9.12 -12.62
C GLU A 253 -11.45 -7.86 -13.12
N VAL A 254 -11.80 -6.69 -12.59
CA VAL A 254 -11.08 -5.43 -12.87
C VAL A 254 -9.62 -5.56 -12.47
N PHE A 255 -9.35 -6.11 -11.28
CA PHE A 255 -7.98 -6.31 -10.83
C PHE A 255 -7.20 -7.23 -11.79
N LEU A 256 -7.74 -8.38 -12.15
CA LEU A 256 -7.07 -9.30 -13.09
C LEU A 256 -6.77 -8.62 -14.42
N TYR A 257 -7.77 -7.94 -15.01
CA TYR A 257 -7.62 -7.26 -16.30
C TYR A 257 -6.47 -6.25 -16.29
N TRP A 258 -6.43 -5.38 -15.28
CA TRP A 258 -5.46 -4.30 -15.20
C TRP A 258 -4.07 -4.74 -14.77
N ASN A 259 -3.93 -5.90 -14.12
CA ASN A 259 -2.69 -6.30 -13.43
C ASN A 259 -2.06 -7.60 -13.98
N GLY A 260 -2.71 -8.29 -14.92
CA GLY A 260 -2.25 -9.55 -15.51
C GLY A 260 -1.15 -9.44 -16.55
N TYR A 261 -0.19 -8.52 -16.40
CA TYR A 261 0.97 -8.40 -17.29
C TYR A 261 2.24 -8.83 -16.56
N ALA A 262 2.97 -9.78 -17.12
CA ALA A 262 4.14 -10.38 -16.48
C ALA A 262 5.42 -9.57 -16.73
N TYR A 263 6.30 -9.56 -15.74
CA TYR A 263 7.58 -8.87 -15.75
C TYR A 263 8.69 -9.76 -15.18
N GLY A 264 9.92 -9.56 -15.64
CA GLY A 264 11.07 -10.36 -15.21
C GLY A 264 12.15 -10.36 -16.28
N LYS A 265 13.17 -11.19 -16.09
CA LYS A 265 14.22 -11.32 -17.09
C LYS A 265 13.65 -11.93 -18.37
N GLY A 266 13.86 -11.22 -19.47
CA GLY A 266 13.38 -11.64 -20.81
C GLY A 266 11.87 -11.54 -21.02
N ILE A 267 11.11 -10.95 -20.09
CA ILE A 267 9.66 -10.71 -20.24
C ILE A 267 9.30 -9.35 -19.65
N TRP A 268 8.67 -8.47 -20.43
CA TRP A 268 8.43 -7.09 -19.98
C TRP A 268 7.07 -6.57 -20.42
N GLY A 269 6.04 -6.90 -19.65
CA GLY A 269 4.68 -6.42 -19.89
C GLY A 269 3.88 -7.27 -20.87
N GLU A 270 4.21 -8.55 -21.02
CA GLU A 270 3.40 -9.49 -21.80
C GLU A 270 2.12 -9.85 -21.04
N ALA A 271 0.99 -9.89 -21.74
CA ALA A 271 -0.29 -10.28 -21.16
C ALA A 271 -0.28 -11.78 -20.79
N LYS A 272 -0.45 -12.06 -19.49
CA LYS A 272 -0.34 -13.38 -18.86
C LYS A 272 -1.44 -13.55 -17.80
N HIS A 273 -2.65 -13.14 -18.14
CA HIS A 273 -3.80 -13.11 -17.23
C HIS A 273 -4.18 -14.50 -16.70
N LYS A 274 -4.03 -15.55 -17.51
CA LYS A 274 -4.30 -16.93 -17.09
C LYS A 274 -3.30 -17.40 -16.07
N GLU A 275 -2.01 -17.15 -16.30
CA GLU A 275 -0.94 -17.47 -15.37
C GLU A 275 -1.10 -16.69 -14.07
N PHE A 276 -1.45 -15.40 -14.16
CA PHE A 276 -1.74 -14.57 -13.00
C PHE A 276 -2.92 -15.10 -12.18
N ALA A 277 -4.03 -15.43 -12.83
CA ALA A 277 -5.21 -15.98 -12.16
C ALA A 277 -4.89 -17.33 -11.49
N ASN A 278 -4.06 -18.17 -12.10
CA ASN A 278 -3.71 -19.47 -11.52
C ASN A 278 -2.81 -19.34 -10.31
N ILE A 279 -1.80 -18.47 -10.34
CA ILE A 279 -0.94 -18.29 -9.16
C ILE A 279 -1.70 -17.62 -8.00
N LEU A 280 -2.66 -16.73 -8.28
CA LEU A 280 -3.51 -16.13 -7.25
C LEU A 280 -4.36 -17.16 -6.49
N LYS A 281 -4.67 -18.32 -7.09
CA LYS A 281 -5.41 -19.39 -6.40
C LYS A 281 -4.62 -20.03 -5.26
N THR A 282 -3.29 -20.00 -5.33
CA THR A 282 -2.44 -20.66 -4.31
C THR A 282 -2.16 -19.76 -3.11
N VAL A 283 -2.45 -18.46 -3.22
CA VAL A 283 -2.19 -17.44 -2.18
C VAL A 283 -2.88 -17.80 -0.86
N ASP A 284 -2.10 -17.82 0.22
CA ASP A 284 -2.60 -17.94 1.60
C ASP A 284 -2.62 -16.59 2.32
N ILE A 285 -1.67 -15.71 1.99
CA ILE A 285 -1.49 -14.40 2.64
C ILE A 285 -1.40 -13.32 1.58
N THR A 286 -2.13 -12.22 1.77
CA THR A 286 -1.83 -10.95 1.10
C THR A 286 -1.13 -9.99 2.06
N TYR A 287 -0.11 -9.28 1.57
CA TYR A 287 0.80 -8.54 2.43
C TYR A 287 1.27 -7.20 1.84
N ASN A 288 1.45 -6.23 2.74
CA ASN A 288 2.16 -4.97 2.51
C ASN A 288 2.79 -4.52 3.86
N LYS A 289 3.58 -3.44 3.87
CA LYS A 289 4.21 -2.91 5.09
C LYS A 289 4.24 -1.39 5.15
N VAL A 290 4.41 -0.86 6.36
CA VAL A 290 4.69 0.55 6.64
C VAL A 290 6.11 0.73 7.19
N VAL A 291 6.74 1.85 6.84
CA VAL A 291 8.13 2.19 7.20
C VAL A 291 8.22 3.44 8.09
N SER A 292 7.16 4.26 8.15
CA SER A 292 7.10 5.47 8.98
C SER A 292 5.65 5.85 9.23
N ASP A 293 5.37 6.53 10.34
CA ASP A 293 4.05 7.15 10.57
C ASP A 293 3.85 8.45 9.78
N GLU A 294 4.86 8.97 9.05
CA GLU A 294 4.69 10.11 8.15
C GLU A 294 3.69 9.80 7.03
N TYR A 295 3.61 8.54 6.60
CA TYR A 295 2.73 8.09 5.52
C TYR A 295 2.16 6.70 5.81
N ASP A 296 0.86 6.51 5.60
CA ASP A 296 0.13 5.30 6.00
C ASP A 296 -0.72 4.72 4.86
N LEU A 297 -1.38 3.59 5.12
CA LEU A 297 -2.25 2.89 4.17
C LEU A 297 -3.51 3.67 3.74
N PHE A 298 -3.84 4.77 4.44
CA PHE A 298 -4.84 5.74 4.00
C PHE A 298 -4.19 6.99 3.38
N GLY A 299 -2.91 6.97 3.02
CA GLY A 299 -2.22 8.07 2.34
C GLY A 299 -2.54 8.15 0.85
N CYS A 300 -2.83 7.02 0.19
CA CYS A 300 -3.19 6.95 -1.22
C CYS A 300 -4.13 5.77 -1.52
N CYS A 301 -5.01 5.95 -2.51
CA CYS A 301 -5.93 4.91 -2.97
C CYS A 301 -5.24 3.69 -3.59
N CYS A 302 -3.98 3.81 -4.02
CA CYS A 302 -3.23 2.71 -4.61
C CYS A 302 -3.05 1.53 -3.64
N TYR A 303 -3.12 1.75 -2.32
CA TYR A 303 -3.00 0.69 -1.32
C TYR A 303 -4.20 -0.24 -1.36
N PHE A 304 -5.41 0.25 -1.09
CA PHE A 304 -6.62 -0.60 -1.19
C PHE A 304 -6.87 -1.04 -2.64
N GLY A 305 -6.55 -0.19 -3.63
CA GLY A 305 -6.71 -0.54 -5.05
C GLY A 305 -5.84 -1.73 -5.46
N THR A 306 -4.61 -1.82 -4.96
CA THR A 306 -3.68 -2.88 -5.35
C THR A 306 -3.64 -4.03 -4.35
N HIS A 307 -3.36 -3.75 -3.07
CA HIS A 307 -3.34 -4.78 -2.02
C HIS A 307 -4.76 -5.33 -1.81
N GLY A 308 -5.75 -4.45 -1.61
CA GLY A 308 -7.13 -4.90 -1.46
C GLY A 308 -7.68 -5.57 -2.72
N GLY A 309 -7.45 -5.01 -3.91
CA GLY A 309 -7.81 -5.65 -5.18
C GLY A 309 -7.19 -7.05 -5.35
N MET A 310 -5.93 -7.22 -4.94
CA MET A 310 -5.25 -8.51 -4.93
C MET A 310 -5.88 -9.48 -3.93
N THR A 311 -6.27 -9.00 -2.74
CA THR A 311 -6.99 -9.80 -1.73
C THR A 311 -8.34 -10.29 -2.27
N SER A 312 -9.14 -9.39 -2.84
CA SER A 312 -10.42 -9.72 -3.47
C SER A 312 -10.26 -10.75 -4.60
N ALA A 313 -9.28 -10.56 -5.48
CA ALA A 313 -9.00 -11.51 -6.56
C ALA A 313 -8.54 -12.88 -6.04
N ALA A 314 -7.64 -12.92 -5.07
CA ALA A 314 -7.16 -14.17 -4.47
C ALA A 314 -8.30 -14.94 -3.78
N ARG A 315 -9.14 -14.27 -2.98
CA ARG A 315 -10.30 -14.89 -2.32
C ARG A 315 -11.33 -15.40 -3.33
N TYR A 316 -11.67 -14.57 -4.31
CA TYR A 316 -12.65 -14.95 -5.35
C TYR A 316 -12.19 -16.15 -6.17
N LEU A 317 -10.94 -16.14 -6.65
CA LEU A 317 -10.42 -17.21 -7.51
C LEU A 317 -10.16 -18.52 -6.78
N SER A 318 -9.68 -18.43 -5.54
CA SER A 318 -9.32 -19.61 -4.74
C SER A 318 -10.53 -20.24 -4.04
N GLY A 319 -11.57 -19.45 -3.75
CA GLY A 319 -12.73 -19.90 -2.97
C GLY A 319 -12.41 -20.22 -1.51
N LYS A 320 -11.19 -19.94 -1.05
CA LYS A 320 -10.75 -20.13 0.35
C LYS A 320 -10.55 -18.79 1.05
N GLU A 321 -10.47 -18.86 2.37
CA GLU A 321 -10.02 -17.74 3.18
C GLU A 321 -8.56 -17.39 2.83
N VAL A 322 -8.28 -16.08 2.75
CA VAL A 322 -6.93 -15.55 2.53
C VAL A 322 -6.67 -14.54 3.63
N LYS A 323 -5.60 -14.76 4.39
CA LYS A 323 -5.19 -13.87 5.48
C LYS A 323 -4.66 -12.56 4.93
N THR A 324 -4.90 -11.47 5.67
CA THR A 324 -4.43 -10.14 5.32
C THR A 324 -3.50 -9.65 6.41
N TYR A 325 -2.19 -9.73 6.15
CA TYR A 325 -1.19 -9.30 7.11
C TYR A 325 -0.53 -7.99 6.69
N TYR A 326 -0.01 -7.26 7.67
CA TYR A 326 0.63 -5.98 7.48
C TYR A 326 1.89 -5.86 8.31
N GLY A 327 3.01 -5.58 7.66
CA GLY A 327 4.31 -5.42 8.31
C GLY A 327 4.54 -4.01 8.85
N ASP A 328 5.31 -3.93 9.93
CA ASP A 328 5.70 -2.69 10.55
C ASP A 328 7.23 -2.65 10.71
N THR A 329 7.82 -1.64 10.09
CA THR A 329 9.26 -1.35 10.12
C THR A 329 9.53 0.10 10.50
N ARG A 330 8.57 0.76 11.18
CA ARG A 330 8.77 2.11 11.71
C ARG A 330 9.99 2.15 12.66
N ASP A 331 10.15 1.09 13.45
CA ASP A 331 11.36 0.77 14.18
C ASP A 331 12.05 -0.44 13.53
N PRO A 332 13.19 -0.26 12.82
CA PRO A 332 13.92 -1.36 12.20
C PRO A 332 14.52 -2.37 13.20
N ASP A 333 14.66 -1.99 14.47
CA ASP A 333 15.14 -2.91 15.51
C ASP A 333 14.01 -3.77 16.08
N HIS A 334 12.77 -3.28 16.03
CA HIS A 334 11.57 -3.96 16.52
C HIS A 334 10.53 -4.13 15.42
N VAL A 335 10.80 -5.05 14.49
CA VAL A 335 9.86 -5.36 13.41
C VAL A 335 8.67 -6.17 13.91
N GLU A 336 7.49 -5.87 13.39
CA GLU A 336 6.25 -6.59 13.73
C GLU A 336 5.46 -6.94 12.47
N VAL A 337 4.65 -8.00 12.56
CA VAL A 337 3.64 -8.35 11.55
C VAL A 337 2.32 -8.51 12.29
N ARG A 338 1.30 -7.77 11.85
CA ARG A 338 -0.04 -7.73 12.45
C ARG A 338 -1.11 -8.01 11.41
N ASP A 339 -2.36 -8.16 11.84
CA ASP A 339 -3.46 -8.23 10.88
C ASP A 339 -3.69 -6.86 10.23
N LEU A 340 -4.16 -6.86 8.98
CA LEU A 340 -4.54 -5.63 8.30
C LEU A 340 -5.62 -4.88 9.09
N ALA A 341 -6.59 -5.59 9.66
CA ALA A 341 -7.61 -5.02 10.54
C ALA A 341 -7.00 -4.28 11.74
N GLU A 342 -5.94 -4.84 12.35
CA GLU A 342 -5.25 -4.18 13.47
C GLU A 342 -4.55 -2.89 13.05
N GLU A 343 -3.90 -2.87 11.88
CA GLU A 343 -3.29 -1.64 11.36
C GLU A 343 -4.35 -0.60 10.95
N LEU A 344 -5.46 -1.02 10.34
CA LEU A 344 -6.60 -0.15 10.03
C LEU A 344 -7.10 0.56 11.30
N ARG A 345 -7.36 -0.19 12.38
CA ARG A 345 -7.76 0.36 13.69
C ARG A 345 -6.72 1.33 14.23
N ARG A 346 -5.44 0.96 14.18
CA ARG A 346 -4.34 1.78 14.70
C ARG A 346 -4.26 3.12 13.99
N VAL A 347 -4.27 3.13 12.66
CA VAL A 347 -4.15 4.37 11.87
C VAL A 347 -5.41 5.23 12.03
N VAL A 348 -6.60 4.63 12.08
CA VAL A 348 -7.85 5.36 12.36
C VAL A 348 -7.79 6.06 13.72
N ARG A 349 -7.42 5.34 14.79
CA ARG A 349 -7.35 5.91 16.15
C ARG A 349 -6.25 6.94 16.33
N THR A 350 -5.12 6.77 15.67
CA THR A 350 -3.97 7.69 15.81
C THR A 350 -4.08 8.93 14.94
N LYS A 351 -4.87 8.86 13.86
CA LYS A 351 -5.05 9.96 12.89
C LYS A 351 -6.52 10.33 12.70
N LEU A 352 -7.26 9.62 11.84
CA LEU A 352 -8.56 10.09 11.35
C LEU A 352 -9.54 10.46 12.47
N LEU A 353 -9.63 9.65 13.53
CA LEU A 353 -10.52 9.87 14.68
C LEU A 353 -9.79 10.47 15.89
N ASN A 354 -8.53 10.88 15.74
CA ASN A 354 -7.78 11.54 16.80
C ASN A 354 -8.13 13.03 16.84
N PRO A 355 -8.69 13.57 17.93
CA PRO A 355 -9.04 14.99 18.03
C PRO A 355 -7.86 15.91 17.72
N LYS A 356 -6.63 15.58 18.15
CA LYS A 356 -5.45 16.41 17.85
C LYS A 356 -5.13 16.48 16.36
N TRP A 357 -5.36 15.38 15.66
CA TRP A 357 -5.14 15.33 14.22
C TRP A 357 -6.26 16.05 13.46
N ILE A 358 -7.51 15.90 13.88
CA ILE A 358 -8.67 16.62 13.33
C ILE A 358 -8.49 18.13 13.49
N GLU A 359 -8.19 18.61 14.70
CA GLU A 359 -7.87 20.03 14.95
C GLU A 359 -6.62 20.47 14.18
N GLY A 360 -5.68 19.55 13.96
CA GLY A 360 -4.57 19.71 13.04
C GLY A 360 -5.01 20.11 11.64
N MET A 361 -5.90 19.31 11.05
CA MET A 361 -6.44 19.50 9.71
C MET A 361 -7.32 20.74 9.62
N LYS A 362 -8.16 21.02 10.63
CA LYS A 362 -9.06 22.18 10.62
C LYS A 362 -8.34 23.51 10.42
N ARG A 363 -7.11 23.66 10.93
CA ARG A 363 -6.28 24.86 10.70
C ARG A 363 -5.96 25.13 9.23
N HIS A 364 -6.18 24.17 8.33
CA HIS A 364 -5.93 24.27 6.90
C HIS A 364 -7.21 24.39 6.05
N GLY A 365 -8.36 24.70 6.67
CA GLY A 365 -9.63 25.03 5.99
C GLY A 365 -10.02 24.01 4.91
N TYR A 366 -10.24 24.50 3.68
CA TYR A 366 -10.65 23.70 2.52
C TYR A 366 -9.79 22.44 2.29
N LYS A 367 -8.46 22.59 2.40
CA LYS A 367 -7.52 21.48 2.16
C LYS A 367 -7.57 20.43 3.28
N GLY A 368 -7.71 20.89 4.53
CA GLY A 368 -7.87 20.01 5.69
C GLY A 368 -9.13 19.17 5.59
N ALA A 369 -10.27 19.81 5.28
CA ALA A 369 -11.54 19.12 5.03
C ALA A 369 -11.43 18.08 3.89
N GLY A 370 -10.79 18.46 2.78
CA GLY A 370 -10.55 17.54 1.65
C GLY A 370 -9.67 16.34 2.00
N ASP A 371 -8.65 16.50 2.86
CA ASP A 371 -7.79 15.39 3.29
C ASP A 371 -8.50 14.43 4.25
N ILE A 372 -9.39 14.93 5.11
CA ILE A 372 -10.27 14.10 5.94
C ILE A 372 -11.17 13.25 5.04
N SER A 373 -11.87 13.87 4.10
CA SER A 373 -12.78 13.18 3.17
C SER A 373 -12.05 12.11 2.34
N LYS A 374 -10.85 12.41 1.82
CA LYS A 374 -10.02 11.42 1.12
C LYS A 374 -9.66 10.21 1.98
N ARG A 375 -9.38 10.40 3.28
CA ARG A 375 -9.09 9.29 4.20
C ARG A 375 -10.34 8.43 4.45
N VAL A 376 -11.51 9.04 4.64
CA VAL A 376 -12.80 8.31 4.75
C VAL A 376 -13.07 7.49 3.48
N GLY A 377 -12.90 8.08 2.30
CA GLY A 377 -13.05 7.34 1.03
C GLY A 377 -12.08 6.17 0.87
N ARG A 378 -10.89 6.24 1.50
CA ARG A 378 -9.92 5.13 1.51
C ARG A 378 -10.32 4.03 2.49
N ILE A 379 -10.95 4.36 3.62
CA ILE A 379 -11.56 3.37 4.53
C ILE A 379 -12.67 2.62 3.81
N TYR A 380 -13.56 3.34 3.11
CA TYR A 380 -14.57 2.73 2.25
C TYR A 380 -13.93 1.77 1.24
N GLY A 381 -12.87 2.20 0.54
CA GLY A 381 -12.16 1.37 -0.42
C GLY A 381 -11.52 0.12 0.19
N TRP A 382 -10.96 0.20 1.39
CA TRP A 382 -10.47 -0.97 2.13
C TRP A 382 -11.60 -1.93 2.49
N SER A 383 -12.74 -1.43 3.00
CA SER A 383 -13.89 -2.28 3.31
C SER A 383 -14.42 -2.99 2.06
N ALA A 384 -14.56 -2.27 0.95
CA ALA A 384 -15.03 -2.81 -0.33
C ALA A 384 -14.12 -3.92 -0.89
N THR A 385 -12.82 -3.85 -0.65
CA THR A 385 -11.84 -4.75 -1.26
C THR A 385 -11.34 -5.87 -0.35
N THR A 386 -11.39 -5.68 0.97
CA THR A 386 -10.89 -6.67 1.93
C THR A 386 -11.90 -7.07 3.02
N LYS A 387 -12.94 -6.26 3.28
CA LYS A 387 -13.88 -6.48 4.40
C LYS A 387 -13.20 -6.52 5.78
N GLU A 388 -12.01 -5.93 5.91
CA GLU A 388 -11.21 -5.92 7.17
C GLU A 388 -11.46 -4.66 8.02
N VAL A 389 -12.38 -3.79 7.61
CA VAL A 389 -12.71 -2.57 8.35
C VAL A 389 -13.84 -2.88 9.33
N ASP A 390 -13.60 -2.71 10.63
CA ASP A 390 -14.65 -2.94 11.63
C ASP A 390 -15.79 -1.92 11.52
N SER A 391 -17.03 -2.35 11.77
CA SER A 391 -18.23 -1.49 11.73
C SER A 391 -18.13 -0.23 12.59
N TRP A 392 -17.56 -0.32 13.79
CA TRP A 392 -17.46 0.82 14.72
C TRP A 392 -16.68 2.00 14.10
N ILE A 393 -15.76 1.74 13.16
CA ILE A 393 -14.99 2.79 12.48
C ILE A 393 -15.94 3.69 11.68
N PHE A 394 -16.91 3.10 10.98
CA PHE A 394 -17.88 3.86 10.20
C PHE A 394 -18.87 4.61 11.09
N ASP A 395 -19.35 3.99 12.17
CA ASP A 395 -20.19 4.66 13.17
C ASP A 395 -19.48 5.89 13.74
N ASP A 396 -18.22 5.76 14.15
CA ASP A 396 -17.45 6.87 14.73
C ASP A 396 -17.13 7.95 13.69
N ILE A 397 -16.91 7.61 12.42
CA ILE A 397 -16.77 8.60 11.34
C ILE A 397 -18.08 9.38 11.20
N ALA A 398 -19.23 8.71 11.17
CA ALA A 398 -20.53 9.36 11.06
C ALA A 398 -20.79 10.28 12.27
N ARG A 399 -20.53 9.80 13.49
CA ARG A 399 -20.67 10.62 14.71
C ARG A 399 -19.75 11.82 14.70
N THR A 400 -18.48 11.60 14.34
CA THR A 400 -17.44 12.63 14.41
C THR A 400 -17.65 13.69 13.36
N PHE A 401 -17.89 13.35 12.11
CA PHE A 401 -17.90 14.34 11.02
C PHE A 401 -19.29 14.79 10.60
N LEU A 402 -20.30 13.90 10.68
CA LEU A 402 -21.66 14.23 10.27
C LEU A 402 -22.53 14.67 11.44
N MET A 403 -22.54 13.95 12.57
CA MET A 403 -23.49 14.22 13.66
C MET A 403 -23.00 15.33 14.61
N ASN A 404 -21.70 15.44 14.84
CA ASN A 404 -21.11 16.53 15.61
C ASN A 404 -21.28 17.87 14.88
N GLU A 405 -21.96 18.80 15.55
CA GLU A 405 -22.32 20.10 14.96
C GLU A 405 -21.11 20.99 14.64
N GLU A 406 -20.08 20.99 15.48
CA GLU A 406 -18.88 21.79 15.27
C GLU A 406 -18.13 21.34 14.01
N ASN A 407 -17.91 20.03 13.86
CA ASN A 407 -17.28 19.48 12.66
C ASN A 407 -18.13 19.73 11.42
N ARG A 408 -19.45 19.51 11.52
CA ARG A 408 -20.37 19.75 10.41
C ARG A 408 -20.36 21.22 9.96
N ASN A 409 -20.35 22.17 10.89
CA ASN A 409 -20.23 23.60 10.58
C ASN A 409 -18.87 23.93 9.95
N PHE A 410 -17.77 23.37 10.47
CA PHE A 410 -16.45 23.52 9.85
C PHE A 410 -16.46 23.09 8.38
N PHE A 411 -17.04 21.93 8.06
CA PHE A 411 -17.15 21.47 6.69
C PHE A 411 -18.07 22.35 5.85
N LYS A 412 -19.24 22.76 6.38
CA LYS A 412 -20.16 23.66 5.68
C LYS A 412 -19.49 24.96 5.25
N GLU A 413 -18.68 25.55 6.12
CA GLU A 413 -17.97 26.80 5.85
C GLU A 413 -16.77 26.63 4.93
N ASN A 414 -16.03 25.52 5.06
CA ASN A 414 -14.73 25.38 4.41
C ASN A 414 -14.75 24.51 3.15
N ASN A 415 -15.55 23.43 3.11
CA ASN A 415 -15.63 22.50 1.99
C ASN A 415 -16.87 21.57 2.12
N PRO A 416 -18.08 22.03 1.75
CA PRO A 416 -19.30 21.22 1.87
C PRO A 416 -19.29 19.98 0.96
N TRP A 417 -18.62 20.03 -0.20
CA TRP A 417 -18.45 18.88 -1.10
C TRP A 417 -17.67 17.74 -0.45
N ALA A 418 -16.69 18.05 0.41
CA ALA A 418 -15.95 17.01 1.13
C ALA A 418 -16.83 16.26 2.14
N LEU A 419 -17.79 16.95 2.76
CA LEU A 419 -18.75 16.34 3.69
C LEU A 419 -19.81 15.53 2.96
N GLU A 420 -20.27 16.01 1.81
CA GLU A 420 -21.16 15.27 0.93
C GLU A 420 -20.51 13.95 0.49
N GLU A 421 -19.24 13.95 0.05
CA GLU A 421 -18.52 12.72 -0.28
C GLU A 421 -18.43 11.76 0.92
N ILE A 422 -18.19 12.28 2.13
CA ILE A 422 -18.17 11.44 3.34
C ILE A 422 -19.54 10.78 3.55
N ALA A 423 -20.62 11.57 3.50
CA ALA A 423 -21.97 11.07 3.71
C ALA A 423 -22.41 10.08 2.63
N ARG A 424 -22.13 10.37 1.36
CA ARG A 424 -22.41 9.47 0.24
C ARG A 424 -21.65 8.16 0.34
N ARG A 425 -20.37 8.17 0.69
CA ARG A 425 -19.58 6.93 0.89
C ARG A 425 -20.07 6.12 2.09
N LEU A 426 -20.55 6.76 3.15
CA LEU A 426 -21.16 6.07 4.30
C LEU A 426 -22.50 5.42 3.94
N LEU A 427 -23.37 6.13 3.20
CA LEU A 427 -24.63 5.58 2.69
C LEU A 427 -24.36 4.39 1.77
N GLU A 428 -23.40 4.53 0.86
CA GLU A 428 -23.04 3.46 -0.06
C GLU A 428 -22.44 2.24 0.68
N ALA A 429 -21.63 2.45 1.72
CA ALA A 429 -21.12 1.37 2.56
C ALA A 429 -22.27 0.59 3.21
N TRP A 430 -23.27 1.31 3.73
CA TRP A 430 -24.45 0.71 4.34
C TRP A 430 -25.31 -0.04 3.31
N GLU A 431 -25.63 0.57 2.18
CA GLU A 431 -26.46 -0.07 1.13
C GLU A 431 -25.81 -1.32 0.52
N ARG A 432 -24.48 -1.34 0.46
CA ARG A 432 -23.71 -2.50 -0.03
C ARG A 432 -23.44 -3.57 1.04
N GLY A 433 -23.89 -3.37 2.28
CA GLY A 433 -23.63 -4.29 3.39
C GLY A 433 -22.15 -4.39 3.79
N LEU A 434 -21.35 -3.35 3.48
CA LEU A 434 -19.96 -3.22 3.92
C LEU A 434 -19.84 -2.73 5.37
N TRP A 435 -20.95 -2.24 5.91
CA TRP A 435 -21.11 -1.73 7.27
C TRP A 435 -22.57 -1.90 7.68
N ASP A 436 -22.79 -2.29 8.92
CA ASP A 436 -24.11 -2.31 9.57
C ASP A 436 -24.15 -1.16 10.61
N PRO A 437 -24.81 -0.02 10.30
CA PRO A 437 -24.85 1.14 11.19
C PRO A 437 -25.62 0.89 12.48
N ALA A 438 -25.16 1.48 13.58
CA ALA A 438 -25.97 1.60 14.78
C ALA A 438 -27.29 2.35 14.47
N GLU A 439 -28.40 1.97 15.11
CA GLU A 439 -29.74 2.45 14.73
C GLU A 439 -29.86 3.98 14.78
N GLU A 440 -29.25 4.64 15.77
CA GLU A 440 -29.22 6.09 15.85
C GLU A 440 -28.39 6.74 14.73
N VAL A 441 -27.31 6.09 14.27
CA VAL A 441 -26.54 6.59 13.12
C VAL A 441 -27.38 6.47 11.85
N LYS A 442 -28.07 5.34 11.69
CA LYS A 442 -28.95 5.04 10.56
C LYS A 442 -30.09 6.04 10.41
N GLU A 443 -30.76 6.39 11.51
CA GLU A 443 -31.82 7.40 11.54
C GLU A 443 -31.33 8.78 11.07
N HIS A 444 -30.10 9.15 11.45
CA HIS A 444 -29.54 10.47 11.13
C HIS A 444 -28.92 10.53 9.74
N LEU A 445 -28.32 9.45 9.25
CA LEU A 445 -27.47 9.47 8.06
C LEU A 445 -28.19 9.99 6.81
N LYS A 446 -29.40 9.49 6.53
CA LYS A 446 -30.21 9.95 5.37
C LYS A 446 -30.65 11.40 5.51
N LYS A 447 -31.06 11.80 6.72
CA LYS A 447 -31.49 13.17 7.00
C LYS A 447 -30.33 14.16 6.82
N LEU A 448 -29.17 13.84 7.36
CA LEU A 448 -27.96 14.66 7.27
C LEU A 448 -27.47 14.75 5.82
N TYR A 449 -27.57 13.67 5.05
CA TYR A 449 -27.23 13.70 3.63
C TYR A 449 -28.13 14.67 2.84
N LEU A 450 -29.45 14.61 3.03
CA LEU A 450 -30.39 15.55 2.40
C LEU A 450 -30.14 17.01 2.82
N GLU A 451 -29.79 17.25 4.07
CA GLU A 451 -29.42 18.58 4.56
C GLU A 451 -28.17 19.12 3.86
N ILE A 452 -27.16 18.26 3.67
CA ILE A 452 -25.92 18.61 2.98
C ILE A 452 -26.18 18.89 1.49
N GLU A 453 -27.00 18.07 0.82
CA GLU A 453 -27.41 18.33 -0.57
C GLU A 453 -28.13 19.68 -0.69
N GLY A 454 -29.02 19.99 0.25
CA GLY A 454 -29.70 21.30 0.29
C GLY A 454 -28.71 22.47 0.38
N TRP A 455 -27.64 22.37 1.18
CA TRP A 455 -26.61 23.42 1.22
C TRP A 455 -25.87 23.58 -0.10
N LEU A 456 -25.58 22.47 -0.79
CA LEU A 456 -24.89 22.51 -2.07
C LEU A 456 -25.78 23.14 -3.16
N GLU A 457 -27.06 22.78 -3.20
CA GLU A 457 -28.04 23.37 -4.12
C GLU A 457 -28.21 24.87 -3.87
N GLU A 458 -28.39 25.29 -2.60
CA GLU A 458 -28.47 26.70 -2.21
C GLU A 458 -27.21 27.49 -2.59
N GLY A 459 -26.03 26.90 -2.36
CA GLY A 459 -24.74 27.52 -2.65
C GLY A 459 -24.43 27.64 -4.15
N MET A 460 -25.06 26.83 -4.99
CA MET A 460 -24.82 26.82 -6.44
C MET A 460 -25.68 27.84 -7.21
N GLY A 461 -26.81 28.29 -6.68
CA GLY A 461 -27.69 29.27 -7.35
C GLY A 461 -28.07 28.84 -8.79
N ASP A 462 -27.90 29.73 -9.77
CA ASP A 462 -28.26 29.52 -11.19
C ASP A 462 -27.15 28.88 -12.07
N LEU A 463 -26.14 28.23 -11.48
CA LEU A 463 -25.04 27.62 -12.24
C LEU A 463 -25.55 26.49 -13.15
N LYS A 464 -25.56 26.75 -14.47
CA LYS A 464 -25.89 25.76 -15.51
C LYS A 464 -24.66 24.96 -15.95
N GLY A 465 -24.59 23.69 -15.57
CA GLY A 465 -23.59 22.72 -16.00
C GLY A 465 -24.08 21.28 -15.79
N ASN A 466 -23.33 20.28 -16.27
CA ASN A 466 -23.63 18.87 -15.98
C ASN A 466 -23.37 18.59 -14.50
N PHE A 467 -24.44 18.29 -13.76
CA PHE A 467 -24.38 17.92 -12.34
C PHE A 467 -24.43 16.40 -12.22
N GLN A 468 -23.43 15.82 -11.55
CA GLN A 468 -23.53 14.45 -11.08
C GLN A 468 -24.30 14.49 -9.75
N GLY A 469 -25.60 14.22 -9.80
CA GLY A 469 -26.41 14.08 -8.58
C GLY A 469 -26.04 12.82 -7.80
N GLY A 470 -26.72 12.59 -6.67
CA GLY A 470 -26.50 11.41 -5.82
C GLY A 470 -26.84 10.05 -6.47
N SER A 471 -27.33 10.03 -7.71
CA SER A 471 -27.59 8.79 -8.46
C SER A 471 -26.30 8.07 -8.84
N ILE A 472 -26.16 6.82 -8.40
CA ILE A 472 -25.07 5.93 -8.81
C ILE A 472 -25.53 5.12 -10.03
N ASP A 473 -25.09 5.52 -11.22
CA ASP A 473 -25.26 4.72 -12.44
C ASP A 473 -24.21 3.60 -12.45
N ILE A 474 -24.64 2.39 -12.07
CA ILE A 474 -23.75 1.22 -12.08
C ILE A 474 -23.71 0.67 -13.50
N ILE A 475 -22.51 0.61 -14.08
CA ILE A 475 -22.25 -0.05 -15.36
C ILE A 475 -21.28 -1.21 -15.12
N THR A 476 -21.71 -2.45 -15.34
CA THR A 476 -20.89 -3.67 -15.15
C THR A 476 -20.47 -4.31 -16.47
N ALA A 477 -19.60 -5.32 -16.40
CA ALA A 477 -19.22 -6.12 -17.56
C ALA A 477 -20.41 -6.79 -18.25
N GLU A 478 -21.49 -7.09 -17.52
CA GLU A 478 -22.71 -7.67 -18.09
C GLU A 478 -23.51 -6.68 -18.94
N GLU A 479 -23.34 -5.38 -18.67
CA GLU A 479 -24.04 -4.27 -19.33
C GLU A 479 -23.20 -3.66 -20.47
N VAL A 480 -21.92 -4.02 -20.57
CA VAL A 480 -20.99 -3.56 -21.61
C VAL A 480 -20.46 -4.76 -22.42
N GLU A 481 -21.06 -5.01 -23.58
CA GLU A 481 -20.76 -6.19 -24.42
C GLU A 481 -19.25 -6.35 -24.72
N THR A 482 -18.56 -5.25 -25.02
CA THR A 482 -17.11 -5.26 -25.28
C THR A 482 -16.27 -5.64 -24.05
N TRP A 483 -16.73 -5.33 -22.84
CA TRP A 483 -16.06 -5.73 -21.60
C TRP A 483 -16.33 -7.21 -21.33
N LYS A 484 -17.57 -7.67 -21.50
CA LYS A 484 -17.97 -9.08 -21.39
C LYS A 484 -17.13 -9.99 -22.29
N GLU A 485 -16.99 -9.63 -23.56
CA GLU A 485 -16.19 -10.38 -24.53
C GLU A 485 -14.71 -10.45 -24.12
N LYS A 486 -14.14 -9.33 -23.67
CA LYS A 486 -12.76 -9.29 -23.16
C LYS A 486 -12.57 -10.20 -21.95
N MET A 487 -13.47 -10.17 -20.98
CA MET A 487 -13.36 -11.01 -19.77
C MET A 487 -13.47 -12.50 -20.09
N LYS A 488 -14.39 -12.88 -20.98
CA LYS A 488 -14.53 -14.27 -21.45
C LYS A 488 -13.25 -14.77 -22.12
N ASN A 489 -12.64 -13.96 -22.98
CA ASN A 489 -11.39 -14.33 -23.65
C ASN A 489 -10.18 -14.44 -22.69
N LEU A 490 -10.18 -13.67 -21.60
CA LEU A 490 -9.08 -13.63 -20.62
C LEU A 490 -9.08 -14.82 -19.67
N LEU A 491 -10.25 -15.22 -19.16
CA LEU A 491 -10.37 -16.24 -18.12
C LEU A 491 -10.70 -17.65 -18.66
N GLY A 492 -11.16 -17.76 -19.92
CA GLY A 492 -11.52 -19.03 -20.56
C GLY A 492 -12.99 -19.36 -20.36
#